data_AF-A0A951H653-F1
#
_entry.id   AF-A0A951H653-F1
#
_cell.length_a   1.000
_cell.length_b   1.000
_cell.length_c   1.000
_cell.angle_alpha   90.00
_cell.angle_beta   90.00
_cell.angle_gamma   90.00
#
_symmetry.space_group_name_H-M   'P 1'
#
loop_
_entity.id
_entity.type
_entity.pdbx_description
1 polymer ?
#
loop_
_entity_poly.entity_id
_entity_poly.type
_entity_poly.pdbx_seq_one_letter_code
_entity_poly.pdbx_strand_id
1 'polypeptide(L)'
;MIKLPLFSASQNAKNNTLHGAGPRPPQPYSEQTLHKGSRLEGATVTESVCPYCAVGCGLNIYTKGGKIIDIEGNPRSPINEGTLCPKGANSFQLAVNPHRVKNVMYRAPYSDHWETKSLDWALERIAQRVKETREEGFKAKSEDGLRLNAVQNMGSLGGATLDNEENYLIKKLLSGGLGIVSIENQARI
;
A
#
# COMPACT_ATOMS: atom_id res chain seq x y z
N MET A 1 -33.46 -20.20 1.73
CA MET A 1 -32.74 -20.84 0.61
C MET A 1 -33.33 -20.34 -0.69
N ILE A 2 -32.69 -19.36 -1.35
CA ILE A 2 -33.10 -18.89 -2.68
C ILE A 2 -31.86 -19.03 -3.56
N LYS A 3 -31.92 -19.96 -4.52
CA LYS A 3 -30.90 -20.16 -5.55
C LYS A 3 -30.99 -18.99 -6.54
N LEU A 4 -29.94 -18.16 -6.60
CA LEU A 4 -29.74 -17.19 -7.67
C LEU A 4 -29.23 -17.92 -8.92
N PRO A 5 -29.83 -17.71 -10.11
CA PRO A 5 -29.37 -18.33 -11.34
C PRO A 5 -28.13 -17.61 -11.90
N LEU A 6 -27.22 -18.42 -12.43
CA LEU A 6 -26.01 -18.04 -13.15
C LEU A 6 -26.36 -17.16 -14.37
N PHE A 7 -25.84 -15.93 -14.40
CA PHE A 7 -25.88 -15.08 -15.59
C PHE A 7 -24.85 -15.59 -16.61
N SER A 8 -25.32 -16.15 -17.74
CA SER A 8 -24.47 -16.44 -18.89
C SER A 8 -24.16 -15.13 -19.64
N ALA A 9 -22.88 -14.78 -19.73
CA ALA A 9 -22.38 -13.71 -20.58
C ALA A 9 -22.46 -14.12 -22.06
N SER A 10 -23.61 -13.89 -22.71
CA SER A 10 -23.74 -14.13 -24.17
C SER A 10 -24.82 -13.29 -24.86
N GLN A 11 -25.48 -12.32 -24.21
CA GLN A 11 -26.67 -11.67 -24.80
C GLN A 11 -26.52 -10.19 -25.16
N ASN A 12 -25.38 -9.55 -24.92
CA ASN A 12 -25.29 -8.09 -25.03
C ASN A 12 -25.01 -7.51 -26.44
N ALA A 13 -25.19 -8.28 -27.52
CA ALA A 13 -24.98 -7.78 -28.89
C ALA A 13 -26.25 -7.39 -29.65
N LYS A 14 -27.46 -7.59 -29.09
CA LYS A 14 -28.70 -7.56 -29.92
C LYS A 14 -29.69 -6.42 -29.71
N ASN A 15 -29.57 -5.57 -28.70
CA ASN A 15 -30.56 -4.50 -28.46
C ASN A 15 -29.93 -3.11 -28.50
N ASN A 16 -29.80 -2.54 -29.69
CA ASN A 16 -29.43 -1.14 -29.89
C ASN A 16 -30.52 -0.36 -30.63
N THR A 17 -31.79 -0.57 -30.21
CA THR A 17 -32.97 0.14 -30.72
C THR A 17 -33.34 1.27 -29.76
N LEU A 18 -32.79 2.45 -30.02
CA LEU A 18 -33.41 3.72 -29.62
C LEU A 18 -34.67 3.91 -30.48
N HIS A 19 -35.77 4.30 -29.84
CA HIS A 19 -37.08 4.49 -30.46
C HIS A 19 -37.02 5.28 -31.78
N GLY A 20 -37.45 4.66 -32.88
CA GLY A 20 -37.80 5.34 -34.14
C GLY A 20 -36.74 5.39 -35.24
N ALA A 21 -35.53 4.86 -35.05
CA ALA A 21 -34.57 4.69 -36.14
C ALA A 21 -34.62 3.26 -36.68
N GLY A 22 -34.75 3.08 -37.99
CA GLY A 22 -34.59 1.77 -38.65
C GLY A 22 -33.25 1.10 -38.28
N PRO A 23 -33.05 -0.19 -38.63
CA PRO A 23 -31.80 -0.88 -38.32
C PRO A 23 -30.64 -0.06 -38.88
N ARG A 24 -29.77 0.43 -37.98
CA ARG A 24 -28.56 1.15 -38.38
C ARG A 24 -27.77 0.24 -39.32
N PRO A 25 -27.32 0.74 -40.49
CA PRO A 25 -26.48 -0.06 -41.36
C PRO A 25 -25.27 -0.56 -40.56
N PRO A 26 -24.82 -1.82 -40.78
CA PRO A 26 -23.69 -2.36 -40.06
C PRO A 26 -22.52 -1.41 -40.22
N GLN A 27 -22.07 -0.83 -39.11
CA GLN A 27 -20.91 0.04 -39.12
C GLN A 27 -19.71 -0.81 -39.56
N PRO A 28 -18.84 -0.31 -40.45
CA PRO A 28 -17.70 -1.06 -40.95
C PRO A 28 -16.62 -1.15 -39.86
N TYR A 29 -16.83 -2.01 -38.87
CA TYR A 29 -15.82 -2.36 -37.89
C TYR A 29 -14.95 -3.50 -38.42
N SER A 30 -13.65 -3.40 -38.21
CA SER A 30 -12.76 -4.54 -38.44
C SER A 30 -13.08 -5.67 -37.46
N GLU A 31 -12.84 -6.92 -37.85
CA GLU A 31 -12.87 -8.11 -36.97
C GLU A 31 -12.14 -7.84 -35.64
N GLN A 32 -10.95 -7.23 -35.71
CA GLN A 32 -10.18 -6.86 -34.52
C GLN A 32 -10.93 -5.92 -33.58
N THR A 33 -11.71 -4.97 -34.13
CA THR A 33 -12.49 -4.02 -33.32
C THR A 33 -13.69 -4.70 -32.67
N LEU A 34 -14.33 -5.64 -33.37
CA LEU A 34 -15.46 -6.40 -32.85
C LEU A 34 -15.09 -7.26 -31.63
N HIS A 35 -13.85 -7.71 -31.54
CA HIS A 35 -13.34 -8.52 -30.43
C HIS A 35 -12.57 -7.76 -29.36
N LYS A 36 -12.45 -6.42 -29.46
CA LYS A 36 -11.80 -5.62 -28.42
C LYS A 36 -12.70 -5.51 -27.18
N GLY A 37 -12.26 -6.12 -26.09
CA GLY A 37 -12.84 -5.96 -24.76
C GLY A 37 -12.10 -4.94 -23.89
N SER A 38 -12.64 -4.63 -22.72
CA SER A 38 -11.92 -3.87 -21.71
C SER A 38 -10.70 -4.65 -21.25
N ARG A 39 -9.55 -4.00 -21.08
CA ARG A 39 -8.37 -4.64 -20.48
C ARG A 39 -8.66 -5.19 -19.07
N LEU A 40 -9.68 -4.65 -18.40
CA LEU A 40 -10.13 -5.04 -17.06
C LEU A 40 -11.03 -6.28 -17.07
N GLU A 41 -11.49 -6.75 -18.24
CA GLU A 41 -12.40 -7.88 -18.35
C GLU A 41 -11.82 -9.15 -17.73
N GLY A 42 -12.52 -9.75 -16.75
CA GLY A 42 -12.02 -10.92 -16.02
C GLY A 42 -10.94 -10.61 -14.97
N ALA A 43 -10.74 -9.35 -14.60
CA ALA A 43 -9.89 -8.98 -13.46
C ALA A 43 -10.63 -9.19 -12.13
N THR A 44 -9.89 -9.56 -11.09
CA THR A 44 -10.37 -9.49 -9.71
C THR A 44 -10.18 -8.07 -9.19
N VAL A 45 -11.25 -7.49 -8.63
CA VAL A 45 -11.24 -6.13 -8.07
C VAL A 45 -11.10 -6.20 -6.56
N THR A 46 -10.19 -5.41 -6.00
CA THR A 46 -10.01 -5.23 -4.56
C THR A 46 -10.05 -3.75 -4.22
N GLU A 47 -10.81 -3.39 -3.19
CA GLU A 47 -10.93 -1.99 -2.77
C GLU A 47 -9.78 -1.62 -1.83
N SER A 48 -9.31 -0.38 -1.94
CA SER A 48 -8.25 0.16 -1.08
C SER A 48 -8.43 1.67 -0.90
N VAL A 49 -7.52 2.30 -0.16
CA VAL A 49 -7.52 3.73 0.12
C VAL A 49 -6.22 4.35 -0.42
N CYS A 50 -6.34 5.55 -0.97
CA CYS A 50 -5.22 6.32 -1.51
C CYS A 50 -4.16 6.59 -0.42
N PRO A 51 -2.88 6.23 -0.63
CA PRO A 51 -1.83 6.31 0.41
C PRO A 51 -1.17 7.69 0.51
N TYR A 52 -1.78 8.74 -0.05
CA TYR A 52 -1.14 10.06 -0.16
C TYR A 52 -1.58 11.01 0.95
N CYS A 53 -2.63 11.81 0.72
CA CYS A 53 -3.10 12.80 1.69
C CYS A 53 -4.24 12.24 2.54
N ALA A 54 -4.57 12.95 3.61
CA ALA A 54 -5.60 12.57 4.59
C ALA A 54 -7.06 12.66 4.08
N VAL A 55 -7.29 12.89 2.77
CA VAL A 55 -8.65 12.89 2.21
C VAL A 55 -9.27 11.49 2.24
N GLY A 56 -8.46 10.43 2.04
CA GLY A 56 -8.95 9.06 2.08
C GLY A 56 -9.75 8.64 0.84
N CYS A 57 -9.37 9.10 -0.35
CA CYS A 57 -10.00 8.69 -1.61
C CYS A 57 -10.00 7.16 -1.74
N GLY A 58 -11.16 6.56 -2.03
CA GLY A 58 -11.31 5.13 -2.31
C GLY A 58 -10.75 4.77 -3.69
N LEU A 59 -10.15 3.58 -3.77
CA LEU A 59 -9.50 3.02 -4.96
C LEU A 59 -10.06 1.63 -5.28
N ASN A 60 -10.12 1.32 -6.58
CA ASN A 60 -10.31 -0.04 -7.10
C ASN A 60 -9.00 -0.52 -7.70
N ILE A 61 -8.46 -1.62 -7.18
CA ILE A 61 -7.24 -2.28 -7.64
C ILE A 61 -7.65 -3.50 -8.46
N TYR A 62 -7.24 -3.55 -9.72
CA TYR A 62 -7.54 -4.63 -10.65
C TYR A 62 -6.36 -5.58 -10.77
N THR A 63 -6.60 -6.87 -10.57
CA THR A 63 -5.56 -7.91 -10.63
C THR A 63 -5.92 -9.05 -11.58
N LYS A 64 -4.91 -9.60 -12.27
CA LYS A 64 -5.00 -10.81 -13.10
C LYS A 64 -3.73 -11.64 -12.93
N GLY A 65 -3.87 -12.96 -12.75
CA GLY A 65 -2.73 -13.86 -12.59
C GLY A 65 -1.76 -13.42 -11.47
N GLY A 66 -2.29 -12.89 -10.37
CA GLY A 66 -1.51 -12.40 -9.23
C GLY A 66 -0.76 -11.08 -9.47
N LYS A 67 -1.01 -10.38 -10.58
CA LYS A 67 -0.38 -9.09 -10.90
C LYS A 67 -1.41 -7.98 -10.96
N ILE A 68 -1.06 -6.80 -10.47
CA ILE A 68 -1.85 -5.58 -10.65
C ILE A 68 -1.77 -5.19 -12.13
N ILE A 69 -2.92 -4.96 -12.75
CA ILE A 69 -3.04 -4.48 -14.13
C ILE A 69 -3.58 -3.06 -14.22
N ASP A 70 -4.23 -2.58 -13.15
CA ASP A 70 -4.74 -1.21 -13.07
C ASP A 70 -5.08 -0.79 -11.64
N ILE A 71 -5.10 0.53 -11.40
CA ILE A 71 -5.66 1.14 -10.19
C ILE A 71 -6.41 2.40 -10.61
N GLU A 72 -7.69 2.52 -10.23
CA GLU A 72 -8.52 3.70 -10.50
C GLU A 72 -9.33 4.11 -9.26
N GLY A 73 -10.03 5.24 -9.33
CA GLY A 73 -10.87 5.71 -8.23
C GLY A 73 -12.13 4.86 -8.08
N ASN A 74 -12.52 4.55 -6.85
CA ASN A 74 -13.73 3.79 -6.58
C ASN A 74 -14.99 4.68 -6.74
N PRO A 75 -15.87 4.43 -7.73
CA PRO A 75 -17.09 5.22 -7.94
C PRO A 75 -18.09 5.12 -6.78
N ARG A 76 -17.99 4.08 -5.95
CA ARG A 76 -18.86 3.86 -4.78
C ARG A 76 -18.39 4.62 -3.54
N SER A 77 -17.21 5.22 -3.59
CA SER A 77 -16.68 5.97 -2.46
C SER A 77 -17.50 7.25 -2.22
N PRO A 78 -18.01 7.48 -1.01
CA PRO A 78 -18.75 8.71 -0.69
C PRO A 78 -17.85 9.95 -0.63
N ILE A 79 -16.52 9.78 -0.66
CA ILE A 79 -15.56 10.87 -0.53
C ILE A 79 -15.18 11.43 -1.90
N ASN A 80 -14.92 10.55 -2.86
CA ASN A 80 -14.36 10.94 -4.15
C ASN A 80 -15.17 10.50 -5.37
N GLU A 81 -16.18 9.63 -5.22
CA GLU A 81 -17.07 9.22 -6.31
C GLU A 81 -16.33 8.80 -7.61
N GLY A 82 -15.16 8.17 -7.44
CA GLY A 82 -14.30 7.73 -8.54
C GLY A 82 -13.29 8.76 -9.04
N THR A 83 -13.35 10.01 -8.60
CA THR A 83 -12.39 11.06 -8.97
C THR A 83 -11.06 10.88 -8.23
N LEU A 84 -9.95 11.23 -8.89
CA LEU A 84 -8.61 11.20 -8.30
C LEU A 84 -7.78 12.40 -8.76
N CYS A 85 -6.99 12.96 -7.83
CA CYS A 85 -5.94 13.91 -8.20
C CYS A 85 -4.76 13.18 -8.89
N PRO A 86 -3.79 13.91 -9.49
CA PRO A 86 -2.67 13.29 -10.21
C PRO A 86 -1.85 12.30 -9.37
N LYS A 87 -1.74 12.51 -8.05
CA LYS A 87 -1.06 11.59 -7.14
C LYS A 87 -1.82 10.25 -7.06
N GLY A 88 -3.12 10.32 -6.75
CA GLY A 88 -3.97 9.14 -6.63
C GLY A 88 -4.09 8.37 -7.96
N ALA A 89 -4.27 9.08 -9.07
CA ALA A 89 -4.37 8.48 -10.40
C ALA A 89 -3.08 7.74 -10.82
N ASN A 90 -1.92 8.15 -10.29
CA ASN A 90 -0.63 7.50 -10.55
C ASN A 90 -0.27 6.39 -9.54
N SER A 91 -1.19 5.96 -8.68
CA SER A 91 -0.92 4.91 -7.68
C SER A 91 -0.47 3.59 -8.30
N PHE A 92 -0.90 3.29 -9.54
CA PHE A 92 -0.41 2.11 -10.27
C PHE A 92 1.11 2.16 -10.50
N GLN A 93 1.66 3.32 -10.90
CA GLN A 93 3.09 3.50 -11.13
C GLN A 93 3.91 3.50 -9.84
N LEU A 94 3.29 3.85 -8.70
CA LEU A 94 3.92 3.71 -7.39
C LEU A 94 4.10 2.23 -7.03
N ALA A 95 3.05 1.41 -7.22
CA ALA A 95 3.07 0.00 -6.85
C ALA A 95 3.89 -0.85 -7.84
N VAL A 96 3.71 -0.63 -9.15
CA VAL A 96 4.36 -1.37 -10.24
C VAL A 96 5.49 -0.52 -10.80
N ASN A 97 6.58 -0.42 -10.04
CA ASN A 97 7.72 0.43 -10.37
C ASN A 97 9.02 -0.40 -10.56
N PRO A 98 9.74 -0.26 -11.69
CA PRO A 98 11.02 -0.94 -11.91
C PRO A 98 12.14 -0.46 -10.97
N HIS A 99 12.03 0.75 -10.42
CA HIS A 99 13.01 1.32 -9.49
C HIS A 99 12.82 0.86 -8.04
N ARG A 100 11.77 0.07 -7.74
CA ARG A 100 11.55 -0.43 -6.38
C ARG A 100 12.70 -1.38 -5.98
N VAL A 101 13.41 -1.03 -4.91
CA VAL A 101 14.43 -1.89 -4.30
C VAL A 101 13.72 -3.09 -3.66
N LYS A 102 14.09 -4.30 -4.08
CA LYS A 102 13.46 -5.56 -3.65
C LYS A 102 14.31 -6.38 -2.68
N ASN A 103 15.58 -6.02 -2.53
CA ASN A 103 16.53 -6.74 -1.70
C ASN A 103 16.98 -5.84 -0.54
N VAL A 104 17.43 -6.47 0.54
CA VAL A 104 18.06 -5.73 1.62
C VAL A 104 19.39 -5.15 1.13
N MET A 105 19.58 -3.86 1.38
CA MET A 105 20.80 -3.13 1.05
C MET A 105 21.52 -2.76 2.36
N TYR A 106 22.74 -3.26 2.51
CA TYR A 106 23.62 -2.98 3.65
C TYR A 106 24.78 -2.08 3.22
N ARG A 107 25.14 -1.11 4.07
CA ARG A 107 26.32 -0.27 3.87
C ARG A 107 27.20 -0.37 5.11
N ALA A 108 28.42 -0.88 4.92
CA ALA A 108 29.39 -1.00 6.01
C ALA A 108 29.88 0.38 6.47
N PRO A 109 30.32 0.54 7.74
CA PRO A 109 30.98 1.75 8.19
C PRO A 109 32.12 2.12 7.24
N TYR A 110 32.17 3.40 6.85
CA TYR A 110 33.18 3.96 5.93
C TYR A 110 33.15 3.42 4.49
N SER A 111 32.18 2.57 4.11
CA SER A 111 31.99 2.15 2.72
C SER A 111 31.27 3.23 1.89
N ASP A 112 31.56 3.29 0.60
CA ASP A 112 30.92 4.16 -0.40
C ASP A 112 29.88 3.42 -1.26
N HIS A 113 29.71 2.11 -1.09
CA HIS A 113 28.82 1.28 -1.90
C HIS A 113 27.85 0.44 -1.05
N TRP A 114 26.79 -0.04 -1.70
CA TRP A 114 25.80 -0.92 -1.10
C TRP A 114 26.10 -2.39 -1.41
N GLU A 115 25.88 -3.25 -0.42
CA GLU A 115 25.93 -4.70 -0.54
C GLU A 115 24.54 -5.30 -0.37
N THR A 116 24.19 -6.29 -1.19
CA THR A 116 22.96 -7.06 -0.99
C THR A 116 23.17 -8.10 0.11
N LYS A 117 22.22 -8.19 1.04
CA LYS A 117 22.21 -9.21 2.11
C LYS A 117 20.86 -9.94 2.16
N SER A 118 20.82 -11.08 2.85
CA SER A 118 19.55 -11.76 3.12
C SER A 118 18.75 -11.01 4.19
N LEU A 119 17.43 -11.23 4.19
CA LEU A 119 16.56 -10.66 5.21
C LEU A 119 16.92 -11.17 6.61
N ASP A 120 17.17 -12.47 6.77
CA ASP A 120 17.52 -13.07 8.06
C ASP A 120 18.82 -12.49 8.64
N TRP A 121 19.84 -12.30 7.79
CA TRP A 121 21.10 -11.68 8.22
C TRP A 121 20.86 -10.26 8.75
N ALA A 122 20.00 -9.49 8.07
CA ALA A 122 19.73 -8.12 8.46
C ALA A 122 18.88 -8.02 9.73
N LEU A 123 17.87 -8.88 9.87
CA LEU A 123 17.03 -8.94 11.07
C LEU A 123 17.85 -9.31 12.30
N GLU A 124 18.69 -10.36 12.21
CA GLU A 124 19.58 -10.77 13.30
C GLU A 124 20.54 -9.63 13.68
N ARG A 125 21.15 -9.01 12.66
CA ARG A 125 22.10 -7.91 12.88
C ARG A 125 21.45 -6.70 13.54
N ILE A 126 20.26 -6.30 13.08
CA ILE A 126 19.50 -5.18 13.65
C ILE A 126 19.10 -5.51 15.08
N ALA A 127 18.59 -6.72 15.35
CA ALA A 127 18.20 -7.14 16.69
C ALA A 127 19.39 -7.11 17.66
N GLN A 128 20.55 -7.62 17.24
CA GLN A 128 21.78 -7.56 18.02
C GLN A 128 22.15 -6.12 18.37
N ARG A 129 22.17 -5.22 17.37
CA ARG A 129 22.51 -3.81 17.60
C ARG A 129 21.53 -3.10 18.51
N VAL A 130 20.23 -3.31 18.31
CA VAL A 130 19.19 -2.76 19.18
C VAL A 130 19.38 -3.25 20.62
N LYS A 131 19.68 -4.53 20.81
CA LYS A 131 19.94 -5.10 22.14
C LYS A 131 21.17 -4.47 22.80
N GLU A 132 22.31 -4.45 22.11
CA GLU A 132 23.56 -3.87 22.61
C GLU A 132 23.36 -2.40 23.01
N THR A 133 22.82 -1.58 22.11
CA THR A 133 22.55 -0.17 22.39
C THR A 133 21.55 0.01 23.53
N ARG A 134 20.55 -0.86 23.64
CA ARG A 134 19.58 -0.80 24.76
C ARG A 134 20.27 -1.08 26.08
N GLU A 135 21.10 -2.11 26.17
CA GLU A 135 21.78 -2.48 27.40
C GLU A 135 22.71 -1.37 27.89
N GLU A 136 23.40 -0.69 26.96
CA GLU A 136 24.25 0.47 27.26
C GLU A 136 23.46 1.70 27.73
N GLY A 137 22.26 1.91 27.18
CA GLY A 137 21.47 3.13 27.38
C GLY A 137 20.31 3.04 28.37
N PHE A 138 20.01 1.84 28.88
CA PHE A 138 18.83 1.63 29.73
C PHE A 138 19.06 2.17 31.13
N LYS A 139 18.15 3.06 31.57
CA LYS A 139 18.13 3.65 32.90
C LYS A 139 16.89 3.16 33.66
N ALA A 140 17.10 2.32 34.66
CA ALA A 140 16.03 1.83 35.52
C ALA A 140 15.49 2.92 36.46
N LYS A 141 16.36 3.82 36.93
CA LYS A 141 16.02 4.94 37.81
C LYS A 141 16.61 6.26 37.30
N SER A 142 15.99 7.38 37.68
CA SER A 142 16.55 8.72 37.52
C SER A 142 17.63 9.01 38.57
N GLU A 143 18.33 10.14 38.43
CA GLU A 143 19.28 10.65 39.42
C GLU A 143 18.63 10.87 40.79
N ASP A 144 17.37 11.33 40.80
CA ASP A 144 16.56 11.51 42.02
C ASP A 144 15.96 10.20 42.58
N GLY A 145 16.35 9.03 42.03
CA GLY A 145 15.92 7.72 42.51
C GLY A 145 14.52 7.28 42.06
N LEU A 146 13.82 8.08 41.24
CA LEU A 146 12.51 7.72 40.70
C LEU A 146 12.63 6.59 39.67
N ARG A 147 11.62 5.72 39.60
CA ARG A 147 11.58 4.67 38.57
C ARG A 147 11.39 5.30 37.19
N LEU A 148 12.30 4.97 36.27
CA LEU A 148 12.34 5.54 34.92
C LEU A 148 12.08 4.47 33.85
N ASN A 149 12.84 3.38 33.85
CA ASN A 149 12.78 2.31 32.84
C ASN A 149 12.82 2.84 31.39
N ALA A 150 13.76 3.74 31.10
CA ALA A 150 13.86 4.41 29.81
C ALA A 150 15.18 4.14 29.10
N VAL A 151 15.15 4.27 27.78
CA VAL A 151 16.30 4.25 26.88
C VAL A 151 16.35 5.60 26.17
N GLN A 152 17.48 6.30 26.30
CA GLN A 152 17.66 7.67 25.81
C GLN A 152 18.74 7.81 24.71
N ASN A 153 19.43 6.71 24.38
CA ASN A 153 20.52 6.70 23.39
C ASN A 153 20.10 6.15 22.00
N MET A 154 18.81 5.92 21.80
CA MET A 154 18.24 5.58 20.49
C MET A 154 16.86 6.22 20.36
N GLY A 155 16.40 6.40 19.12
CA GLY A 155 15.11 7.00 18.84
C GLY A 155 14.50 6.48 17.54
N SER A 156 13.24 6.83 17.30
CA SER A 156 12.49 6.44 16.12
C SER A 156 11.81 7.64 15.48
N LEU A 157 11.96 7.75 14.17
CA LEU A 157 11.20 8.65 13.30
C LEU A 157 10.46 7.79 12.29
N GLY A 158 9.14 7.92 12.22
CA GLY A 158 8.32 7.14 11.30
C GLY A 158 6.93 7.72 11.25
N GLY A 159 5.93 6.96 10.78
CA GLY A 159 4.56 7.30 11.15
C GLY A 159 3.54 7.27 10.03
N ALA A 160 3.05 8.44 9.63
CA ALA A 160 1.72 8.66 9.06
C ALA A 160 1.41 7.96 7.73
N THR A 161 2.41 7.34 7.09
CA THR A 161 2.26 6.55 5.87
C THR A 161 2.05 5.05 6.12
N LEU A 162 2.20 4.60 7.36
CA LEU A 162 2.00 3.23 7.79
C LEU A 162 0.55 3.01 8.26
N ASP A 163 0.13 1.75 8.29
CA ASP A 163 -1.20 1.41 8.78
C ASP A 163 -1.33 1.72 10.28
N ASN A 164 -2.57 1.87 10.76
CA ASN A 164 -2.83 2.18 12.17
C ASN A 164 -2.33 1.04 13.08
N GLU A 165 -2.53 -0.19 12.65
CA GLU A 165 -2.13 -1.41 13.35
C GLU A 165 -0.60 -1.50 13.44
N GLU A 166 0.11 -1.17 12.36
CA GLU A 166 1.58 -1.12 12.35
C GLU A 166 2.11 -0.02 13.27
N ASN A 167 1.54 1.19 13.20
CA ASN A 167 1.89 2.28 14.11
C ASN A 167 1.68 1.89 15.58
N TYR A 168 0.59 1.20 15.89
CA TYR A 168 0.32 0.68 17.23
C TYR A 168 1.38 -0.34 17.67
N LEU A 169 1.73 -1.29 16.80
CA LEU A 169 2.77 -2.28 17.09
C LEU A 169 4.16 -1.65 17.27
N ILE A 170 4.52 -0.68 16.42
CA ILE A 170 5.78 0.07 16.53
C ILE A 170 5.84 0.81 17.87
N LYS A 171 4.78 1.54 18.24
CA LYS A 171 4.73 2.25 19.52
C LYS A 171 4.84 1.29 20.71
N LYS A 172 4.13 0.15 20.64
CA LYS A 172 4.16 -0.88 21.68
C LYS A 172 5.54 -1.51 21.82
N LEU A 173 6.19 -1.87 20.72
CA LEU A 173 7.52 -2.45 20.72
C LEU A 173 8.57 -1.46 21.23
N LEU A 174 8.68 -0.29 20.59
CA LEU A 174 9.76 0.65 20.84
C LEU A 174 9.62 1.32 22.21
N SER A 175 8.43 1.78 22.56
CA SER A 175 8.22 2.49 23.84
C SER A 175 7.89 1.55 24.97
N GLY A 176 6.91 0.66 24.77
CA GLY A 176 6.43 -0.25 25.82
C GLY A 176 7.39 -1.40 26.09
N GLY A 177 7.95 -2.01 25.05
CA GLY A 177 8.86 -3.15 25.16
C GLY A 177 10.31 -2.74 25.43
N LEU A 178 10.84 -1.85 24.60
CA LEU A 178 12.26 -1.47 24.68
C LEU A 178 12.52 -0.30 25.64
N GLY A 179 11.52 0.52 25.97
CA GLY A 179 11.67 1.67 26.86
C GLY A 179 12.16 2.94 26.15
N ILE A 180 12.12 3.00 24.82
CA ILE A 180 12.55 4.16 24.05
C ILE A 180 11.58 5.32 24.28
N VAL A 181 12.14 6.47 24.64
CA VAL A 181 11.36 7.70 24.90
C VAL A 181 11.33 8.64 23.70
N SER A 182 12.40 8.66 22.90
CA SER A 182 12.52 9.51 21.72
C SER A 182 11.78 8.89 20.53
N ILE A 183 10.48 9.16 20.43
CA ILE A 183 9.62 8.69 19.33
C ILE A 183 8.86 9.89 18.77
N GLU A 184 9.11 10.23 17.51
CA GLU A 184 8.50 11.38 16.84
C GLU A 184 8.00 10.98 15.43
N ASN A 185 7.10 11.78 14.87
CA ASN A 185 6.53 11.57 13.54
C ASN A 185 6.13 12.89 12.84
N GLN A 186 5.53 12.77 11.65
CA GLN A 186 5.07 13.90 10.84
C GLN A 186 3.95 14.73 11.48
N ALA A 187 3.30 14.26 12.55
CA ALA A 187 2.28 15.06 13.22
C ALA A 187 2.90 16.16 14.10
N ARG A 188 4.19 16.05 14.44
CA ARG A 188 4.93 17.06 15.20
C ARG A 188 5.68 18.05 14.30
N ILE A 189 6.30 17.55 13.23
CA ILE A 189 7.16 18.31 12.31
C ILE A 189 6.30 19.11 11.32
#